data_AF-A0AAX0MGU9-F1
#
_entry.id   AF-A0AAX0MGU9-F1
#
_cell.length_a   1.000
_cell.length_b   1.000
_cell.length_c   1.000
_cell.angle_alpha   90.00
_cell.angle_beta   90.00
_cell.angle_gamma   90.00
#
_symmetry.space_group_name_H-M   'P 1'
#
loop_
_entity.id
_entity.type
_entity.pdbx_description
1 polymer ?
#
loop_
_entity_poly.entity_id
_entity_poly.type
_entity_poly.pdbx_seq_one_letter_code
_entity_poly.pdbx_strand_id
1 'polypeptide(L)'
;MLELKQIFRKTCNPSVFEDLDEKGLQLKSVRHLSTEEKAKIKRAPFPIGDVKQAKNGQLKALVVDSVVVSGSNQLATKSFASDPKFNKNITQKSDVVNEKLMRSLEKGDVSVLKGKGIVGGESKTKQLPFTCDIVKYDKNGFKSALGTDQAQYGVNVIAGKDITSAQLIPGIPLGQFYNTNLFGDNLSVVHVPNGDRGITAIKVPLSDIKNNQKILVSSGALSGCTSVAARDKNNMYVFHVGKSGNDTSPWKTNKDGAAMVQQCAEKLSGVRSQSTGKSSELQSLVNFCSKAFVQTTIQYCGHGEKVKAPKNVSLFDYNSPQKKTPFRVGNHLTLISNSNGKVNISTLCDDMSINKTRCSTESLESKVVKLA
;
A
#
# COMPACT_ATOMS: atom_id res chain seq x y z
N MET A 1 -21.80 4.18 38.57
CA MET A 1 -20.94 5.38 38.62
C MET A 1 -19.58 4.92 39.13
N LEU A 2 -18.61 4.70 38.24
CA LEU A 2 -17.20 4.44 38.54
C LEU A 2 -16.40 4.72 37.26
N GLU A 3 -15.63 5.81 37.29
CA GLU A 3 -14.85 6.38 36.20
C GLU A 3 -13.65 5.51 35.85
N LEU A 4 -13.50 5.16 34.57
CA LEU A 4 -12.25 4.65 34.00
C LEU A 4 -11.47 5.82 33.40
N LYS A 5 -10.55 6.37 34.20
CA LYS A 5 -9.61 7.41 33.79
C LYS A 5 -8.67 6.89 32.69
N GLN A 6 -8.53 7.74 31.68
CA GLN A 6 -7.67 7.63 30.51
C GLN A 6 -6.21 7.33 30.89
N ILE A 7 -5.63 6.28 30.31
CA ILE A 7 -4.17 6.15 30.18
C ILE A 7 -3.81 6.62 28.77
N PHE A 8 -3.46 7.90 28.66
CA PHE A 8 -2.78 8.46 27.49
C PHE A 8 -1.36 7.88 27.41
N ARG A 9 -1.05 7.09 26.38
CA ARG A 9 0.33 6.88 25.92
C ARG A 9 0.59 7.76 24.71
N LYS A 10 1.18 8.94 24.97
CA LYS A 10 1.92 9.72 23.97
C LYS A 10 3.25 9.01 23.73
N THR A 11 3.40 8.28 22.62
CA THR A 11 4.72 8.04 21.99
C THR A 11 4.49 7.47 20.60
N CYS A 12 4.74 8.31 19.58
CA CYS A 12 5.36 7.99 18.30
C CYS A 12 5.24 9.24 17.42
N ASN A 13 6.12 10.21 17.69
CA ASN A 13 6.37 11.33 16.79
C ASN A 13 7.48 10.88 15.83
N PRO A 14 7.25 10.72 14.51
CA PRO A 14 8.24 10.15 13.59
C PRO A 14 9.20 11.20 13.02
N SER A 15 9.65 12.14 13.86
CA SER A 15 10.51 13.26 13.43
C SER A 15 11.76 13.36 14.29
N VAL A 16 12.64 12.36 14.23
CA VAL A 16 14.09 12.55 14.41
C VAL A 16 14.80 11.43 13.64
N PHE A 17 15.24 11.74 12.43
CA PHE A 17 16.48 11.18 11.88
C PHE A 17 17.54 12.22 12.17
N GLU A 18 18.65 11.83 12.80
CA GLU A 18 19.96 12.44 12.58
C GLU A 18 21.05 11.53 13.18
N ASP A 19 22.21 11.60 12.52
CA ASP A 19 23.43 10.78 12.59
C ASP A 19 23.76 10.06 13.90
N LEU A 20 24.19 8.79 13.76
CA LEU A 20 25.17 8.21 14.68
C LEU A 20 26.21 7.41 13.89
N ASP A 21 27.44 7.91 14.00
CA ASP A 21 28.68 7.36 13.49
C ASP A 21 28.83 5.84 13.68
N GLU A 22 29.38 5.20 12.64
CA GLU A 22 29.95 3.87 12.67
C GLU A 22 31.09 3.78 13.71
N LYS A 23 30.81 3.27 14.90
CA LYS A 23 31.79 2.48 15.67
C LYS A 23 31.16 1.19 16.14
N GLY A 24 31.68 0.09 15.57
CA GLY A 24 31.11 -1.24 15.63
C GLY A 24 30.87 -1.78 17.04
N LEU A 25 29.65 -2.29 17.24
CA LEU A 25 29.39 -3.41 18.14
C LEU A 25 28.87 -4.57 17.31
N GLN A 26 29.75 -5.50 16.96
CA GLN A 26 29.34 -6.81 16.47
C GLN A 26 28.81 -7.63 17.66
N LEU A 27 27.49 -7.78 17.77
CA LEU A 27 26.90 -8.74 18.69
C LEU A 27 26.67 -10.08 17.95
N LYS A 28 27.42 -11.10 18.37
CA LYS A 28 27.29 -12.47 17.86
C LYS A 28 25.95 -13.08 18.30
N SER A 29 25.26 -13.74 17.37
CA SER A 29 24.08 -14.56 17.67
C SER A 29 24.39 -15.64 18.72
N VAL A 30 23.43 -15.93 19.59
CA VAL A 30 23.50 -16.91 20.70
C VAL A 30 23.96 -18.31 20.23
N ARG A 31 23.80 -18.63 18.93
CA ARG A 31 24.27 -19.89 18.36
C ARG A 31 25.81 -19.98 18.23
N HIS A 32 26.51 -18.85 18.21
CA HIS A 32 27.98 -18.75 18.07
C HIS A 32 28.71 -18.49 19.40
N LEU A 33 28.03 -18.61 20.53
CA LEU A 33 28.64 -18.53 21.86
C LEU A 33 29.43 -19.82 22.17
N SER A 34 30.59 -19.65 22.79
CA SER A 34 31.39 -20.73 23.36
C SER A 34 30.64 -21.46 24.49
N THR A 35 31.10 -22.66 24.85
CA THR A 35 30.45 -23.50 25.86
C THR A 35 30.42 -22.83 27.25
N GLU A 36 31.43 -22.04 27.59
CA GLU A 36 31.47 -21.25 28.84
C GLU A 36 30.51 -20.06 28.82
N GLU A 37 30.34 -19.39 27.68
CA GLU A 37 29.37 -18.30 27.52
C GLU A 37 27.93 -18.82 27.58
N LYS A 38 27.67 -20.01 27.02
CA LYS A 38 26.38 -20.71 27.16
C LYS A 38 26.09 -21.13 28.60
N ALA A 39 27.12 -21.48 29.38
CA ALA A 39 26.96 -21.86 30.78
C ALA A 39 26.55 -20.68 31.68
N LYS A 40 26.94 -19.44 31.34
CA LYS A 40 26.49 -18.22 32.03
C LYS A 40 25.05 -17.83 31.68
N ILE A 41 24.51 -18.29 30.54
CA ILE A 41 23.12 -18.09 30.10
C ILE A 41 22.30 -19.36 30.37
N LYS A 42 22.47 -19.98 31.54
CA LYS A 42 21.55 -21.04 31.98
C LYS A 42 20.20 -20.40 32.30
N ARG A 43 19.26 -20.50 31.34
CA ARG A 43 17.83 -20.28 31.60
C ARG A 43 17.43 -21.25 32.71
N ALA A 44 16.96 -20.70 33.84
CA ALA A 44 16.27 -21.50 34.83
C ALA A 44 15.10 -22.24 34.14
N PRO A 45 14.95 -23.55 34.34
CA PRO A 45 13.85 -24.29 33.73
C PRO A 45 12.52 -23.72 34.22
N PHE A 46 11.55 -23.59 33.31
CA PHE A 46 10.18 -23.26 33.69
C PHE A 46 9.64 -24.39 34.58
N PRO A 47 9.15 -24.09 35.80
CA PRO A 47 8.60 -25.12 36.66
C PRO A 47 7.30 -25.63 36.06
N ILE A 48 7.26 -26.94 35.79
CA ILE A 48 6.04 -27.72 35.54
C ILE A 48 5.56 -28.15 36.93
N GLY A 49 4.46 -27.58 37.41
CA GLY A 49 3.84 -27.97 38.69
C GLY A 49 3.17 -26.81 39.44
N ASP A 50 1.87 -26.94 39.63
CA ASP A 50 0.93 -26.23 40.51
C ASP A 50 1.34 -24.87 41.11
N VAL A 51 0.81 -23.82 40.48
CA VAL A 51 1.03 -22.42 40.87
C VAL A 51 0.18 -22.08 42.11
N LYS A 52 0.79 -22.10 43.29
CA LYS A 52 0.39 -21.18 44.37
C LYS A 52 1.02 -19.80 44.11
N GLN A 53 0.18 -18.78 44.15
CA GLN A 53 0.49 -17.38 43.85
C GLN A 53 1.65 -16.83 44.70
N ALA A 54 2.86 -16.82 44.15
CA ALA A 54 3.96 -15.97 44.60
C ALA A 54 4.69 -15.40 43.37
N LYS A 55 3.99 -14.59 42.56
CA LYS A 55 4.55 -14.04 41.30
C LYS A 55 4.52 -12.51 41.16
N ASN A 56 3.97 -11.77 42.12
CA ASN A 56 3.84 -10.30 41.97
C ASN A 56 5.11 -9.51 42.34
N GLY A 57 5.99 -10.03 43.21
CA GLY A 57 7.22 -9.33 43.63
C GLY A 57 8.35 -9.41 42.60
N GLN A 58 8.61 -10.61 42.08
CA GLN A 58 9.68 -10.84 41.09
C GLN A 58 9.39 -10.19 39.73
N LEU A 59 8.14 -10.17 39.27
CA LEU A 59 7.77 -9.49 38.03
C LEU A 59 7.93 -7.97 38.13
N LYS A 60 7.62 -7.37 39.29
CA LYS A 60 7.86 -5.94 39.51
C LYS A 60 9.36 -5.61 39.48
N ALA A 61 10.20 -6.42 40.11
CA ALA A 61 11.65 -6.24 40.07
C ALA A 61 12.21 -6.35 38.63
N LEU A 62 11.80 -7.39 37.89
CA LEU A 62 12.23 -7.58 36.49
C LEU A 62 11.77 -6.47 35.53
N VAL A 63 10.63 -5.82 35.81
CA VAL A 63 10.14 -4.68 35.04
C VAL A 63 10.90 -3.40 35.41
N VAL A 64 11.25 -3.21 36.69
CA VAL A 64 12.07 -2.08 37.16
C VAL A 64 13.48 -2.13 36.54
N ASP A 65 14.04 -3.33 36.39
CA ASP A 65 15.36 -3.53 35.77
C ASP A 65 15.31 -3.63 34.23
N SER A 66 14.11 -3.54 33.62
CA SER A 66 13.97 -3.64 32.18
C SER A 66 14.26 -2.30 31.50
N VAL A 67 15.23 -2.30 30.58
CA VAL A 67 15.54 -1.14 29.74
C VAL A 67 14.95 -1.36 28.35
N VAL A 68 14.20 -0.38 27.84
CA VAL A 68 13.79 -0.37 26.44
C VAL A 68 15.03 -0.17 25.58
N VAL A 69 15.47 -1.23 24.91
CA VAL A 69 16.59 -1.16 23.97
C VAL A 69 16.15 -0.34 22.77
N SER A 70 16.80 0.80 22.56
CA SER A 70 16.61 1.62 21.36
C SER A 70 16.86 0.78 20.10
N GLY A 71 15.98 0.88 19.10
CA GLY A 71 16.07 0.10 17.86
C GLY A 71 15.69 -1.39 17.98
N SER A 72 15.22 -1.87 19.15
CA SER A 72 14.81 -3.26 19.35
C SER A 72 13.72 -3.73 18.36
N ASN A 73 12.82 -2.85 17.96
CA ASN A 73 11.81 -3.13 16.93
C ASN A 73 12.42 -3.39 15.55
N GLN A 74 13.41 -2.59 15.13
CA GLN A 74 14.12 -2.74 13.86
C GLN A 74 14.97 -4.00 13.87
N LEU A 75 15.65 -4.28 14.99
CA LEU A 75 16.42 -5.51 15.17
C LEU A 75 15.52 -6.75 15.13
N ALA A 76 14.38 -6.73 15.82
CA ALA A 76 13.40 -7.81 15.78
C ALA A 76 12.82 -8.01 14.36
N THR A 77 12.53 -6.91 13.66
CA THR A 77 12.04 -6.92 12.26
C THR A 77 13.07 -7.55 11.32
N LYS A 78 14.34 -7.11 11.39
CA LYS A 78 15.45 -7.70 10.62
C LYS A 78 15.64 -9.17 10.94
N SER A 79 15.61 -9.52 12.23
CA SER A 79 15.75 -10.91 12.69
C SER A 79 14.63 -11.79 12.13
N PHE A 80 13.38 -11.33 12.20
CA PHE A 80 12.22 -12.03 11.64
C PHE A 80 12.33 -12.21 10.13
N ALA A 81 12.71 -11.15 9.40
CA ALA A 81 12.93 -11.20 7.96
C ALA A 81 14.12 -12.08 7.55
N SER A 82 15.09 -12.31 8.44
CA SER A 82 16.25 -13.18 8.17
C SER A 82 16.02 -14.65 8.54
N ASP A 83 14.99 -14.95 9.34
CA ASP A 83 14.72 -16.32 9.79
C ASP A 83 14.13 -17.15 8.62
N PRO A 84 14.80 -18.22 8.14
CA PRO A 84 14.32 -19.05 7.03
C PRO A 84 12.95 -19.69 7.27
N LYS A 85 12.53 -19.81 8.54
CA LYS A 85 11.19 -20.30 8.88
C LYS A 85 10.10 -19.35 8.40
N PHE A 86 10.34 -18.05 8.55
CA PHE A 86 9.37 -16.98 8.30
C PHE A 86 9.62 -16.26 6.98
N ASN A 87 10.87 -16.15 6.55
CA ASN A 87 11.20 -15.56 5.26
C ASN A 87 10.83 -16.52 4.12
N LYS A 88 9.82 -16.13 3.35
CA LYS A 88 9.34 -16.79 2.14
C LYS A 88 9.73 -16.03 0.87
N ASN A 89 10.52 -14.96 0.96
CA ASN A 89 11.02 -14.29 -0.24
C ASN A 89 11.90 -15.24 -1.05
N ILE A 90 11.67 -15.31 -2.36
CA ILE A 90 12.61 -15.94 -3.27
C ILE A 90 13.76 -14.96 -3.48
N THR A 91 14.98 -15.37 -3.14
CA THR A 91 16.18 -14.52 -3.18
C THR A 91 16.90 -14.55 -4.52
N GLN A 92 16.57 -15.50 -5.40
CA GLN A 92 17.06 -15.52 -6.78
C GLN A 92 16.29 -14.50 -7.63
N LYS A 93 16.74 -13.25 -7.60
CA LYS A 93 16.34 -12.23 -8.56
C LYS A 93 17.06 -12.48 -9.88
N SER A 94 16.38 -12.32 -11.01
CA SER A 94 17.05 -12.34 -12.31
C SER A 94 18.07 -11.21 -12.39
N ASP A 95 19.26 -11.49 -12.92
CA ASP A 95 20.28 -10.46 -13.19
C ASP A 95 20.00 -9.68 -14.48
N VAL A 96 18.99 -10.09 -15.26
CA VAL A 96 18.68 -9.52 -16.56
C VAL A 96 17.30 -8.85 -16.52
N VAL A 97 17.24 -7.63 -17.05
CA VAL A 97 15.98 -6.89 -17.19
C VAL A 97 15.00 -7.68 -18.06
N ASN A 98 13.74 -7.75 -17.64
CA ASN A 98 12.70 -8.40 -18.42
C ASN A 98 12.27 -7.52 -19.62
N GLU A 99 13.07 -7.51 -20.69
CA GLU A 99 12.87 -6.65 -21.87
C GLU A 99 11.51 -6.84 -22.54
N LYS A 100 10.96 -8.06 -22.53
CA LYS A 100 9.63 -8.33 -23.08
C LYS A 100 8.56 -7.58 -22.28
N LEU A 101 8.63 -7.66 -20.96
CA LEU A 101 7.73 -6.94 -20.06
C LEU A 101 7.88 -5.42 -20.24
N MET A 102 9.11 -4.91 -20.24
CA MET A 102 9.37 -3.49 -20.36
C MET A 102 8.82 -2.91 -21.67
N ARG A 103 8.97 -3.63 -22.79
CA ARG A 103 8.38 -3.25 -24.08
C ARG A 103 6.84 -3.27 -24.07
N SER A 104 6.21 -4.20 -23.35
CA SER A 104 4.75 -4.19 -23.18
C SER A 104 4.30 -2.98 -22.37
N LEU A 105 4.97 -2.66 -21.26
CA LEU A 105 4.66 -1.49 -20.44
C LEU A 105 4.88 -0.19 -21.22
N GLU A 106 5.92 -0.11 -22.04
CA GLU A 106 6.15 1.04 -22.92
C GLU A 106 4.98 1.30 -23.87
N LYS A 107 4.42 0.23 -24.45
CA LYS A 107 3.24 0.27 -25.32
C LYS A 107 1.92 0.54 -24.58
N GLY A 108 1.96 0.76 -23.27
CA GLY A 108 0.79 1.04 -22.45
C GLY A 108 -0.02 -0.21 -22.06
N ASP A 109 0.56 -1.41 -22.21
CA ASP A 109 -0.09 -2.66 -21.85
C ASP A 109 0.19 -3.04 -20.39
N VAL A 110 -0.73 -2.68 -19.48
CA VAL A 110 -0.66 -3.06 -18.05
C VAL A 110 -1.13 -4.50 -17.80
N SER A 111 -1.77 -5.16 -18.77
CA SER A 111 -2.35 -6.51 -18.58
C SER A 111 -1.29 -7.57 -18.33
N VAL A 112 -0.06 -7.33 -18.75
CA VAL A 112 1.11 -8.17 -18.46
C VAL A 112 1.42 -8.32 -16.96
N LEU A 113 0.86 -7.45 -16.12
CA LEU A 113 0.99 -7.48 -14.66
C LEU A 113 -0.18 -8.18 -13.96
N LYS A 114 -1.16 -8.72 -14.71
CA LYS A 114 -2.28 -9.52 -14.18
C LYS A 114 -1.76 -10.72 -13.37
N GLY A 115 -2.29 -10.90 -12.16
CA GLY A 115 -1.97 -12.01 -11.27
C GLY A 115 -0.54 -11.98 -10.71
N LYS A 116 0.24 -10.92 -10.96
CA LYS A 116 1.66 -10.84 -10.56
C LYS A 116 1.87 -10.40 -9.11
N GLY A 117 0.80 -10.20 -8.35
CA GLY A 117 0.86 -9.80 -6.96
C GLY A 117 0.90 -8.30 -6.78
N ILE A 118 1.32 -7.86 -5.60
CA ILE A 118 1.33 -6.45 -5.21
C ILE A 118 2.75 -5.92 -5.32
N VAL A 119 2.91 -4.85 -6.11
CA VAL A 119 4.19 -4.15 -6.25
C VAL A 119 4.53 -3.42 -4.97
N GLY A 120 5.80 -3.46 -4.58
CA GLY A 120 6.36 -2.76 -3.43
C GLY A 120 7.84 -2.49 -3.66
N GLY A 121 8.55 -2.18 -2.58
CA GLY A 121 9.97 -1.85 -2.64
C GLY A 121 10.34 -0.78 -1.64
N GLU A 122 11.63 -0.54 -1.52
CA GLU A 122 12.16 0.52 -0.69
C GLU A 122 12.14 1.86 -1.46
N SER A 123 11.64 2.90 -0.80
CA SER A 123 11.69 4.25 -1.34
C SER A 123 12.98 4.92 -0.87
N LYS A 124 13.95 5.06 -1.78
CA LYS A 124 15.26 5.69 -1.52
C LYS A 124 15.31 7.16 -1.94
N THR A 125 14.23 7.68 -2.52
CA THR A 125 14.11 9.06 -2.95
C THR A 125 12.70 9.58 -2.71
N LYS A 126 12.58 10.88 -2.47
CA LYS A 126 11.29 11.58 -2.44
C LYS A 126 10.94 12.19 -3.80
N GLN A 127 11.84 12.21 -4.77
CA GLN A 127 11.59 12.79 -6.09
C GLN A 127 10.54 11.98 -6.85
N LEU A 128 9.43 12.63 -7.21
CA LEU A 128 8.40 12.12 -8.10
C LEU A 128 8.85 12.23 -9.56
N PRO A 129 8.37 11.31 -10.43
CA PRO A 129 8.68 11.34 -11.85
C PRO A 129 7.96 12.48 -12.62
N PHE A 130 7.03 13.18 -11.96
CA PHE A 130 6.24 14.30 -12.47
C PHE A 130 6.01 15.32 -11.36
N THR A 131 5.58 16.53 -11.75
CA THR A 131 4.96 17.49 -10.83
C THR A 131 3.48 17.14 -10.67
N CYS A 132 2.94 17.25 -9.46
CA CYS A 132 1.54 16.97 -9.19
C CYS A 132 0.98 17.76 -8.01
N ASP A 133 -0.34 17.76 -7.89
CA ASP A 133 -1.00 18.08 -6.63
C ASP A 133 -1.21 16.80 -5.84
N ILE A 134 -0.92 16.83 -4.53
CA ILE A 134 -1.18 15.75 -3.58
C ILE A 134 -2.12 16.28 -2.51
N VAL A 135 -3.21 15.57 -2.27
CA VAL A 135 -4.17 15.87 -1.20
C VAL A 135 -4.27 14.68 -0.27
N LYS A 136 -4.21 14.92 1.04
CA LYS A 136 -4.57 13.95 2.07
C LYS A 136 -5.68 14.54 2.92
N TYR A 137 -6.76 13.80 3.11
CA TYR A 137 -7.81 14.17 4.03
C TYR A 137 -8.25 12.96 4.82
N ASP A 138 -8.02 12.98 6.13
CA ASP A 138 -8.34 11.86 7.01
C ASP A 138 -8.70 12.32 8.42
N LYS A 139 -8.80 11.40 9.38
CA LYS A 139 -9.15 11.73 10.78
C LYS A 139 -8.21 12.77 11.42
N ASN A 140 -6.99 12.95 10.90
CA ASN A 140 -5.98 13.88 11.42
C ASN A 140 -6.05 15.24 10.72
N GLY A 141 -7.02 15.46 9.83
CA GLY A 141 -7.26 16.72 9.15
C GLY A 141 -6.88 16.70 7.67
N PHE A 142 -6.93 17.89 7.06
CA PHE A 142 -6.64 18.11 5.65
C PHE A 142 -5.20 18.60 5.47
N LYS A 143 -4.49 18.03 4.48
CA LYS A 143 -3.15 18.44 4.05
C LYS A 143 -3.09 18.43 2.53
N SER A 144 -2.36 19.37 1.96
CA SER A 144 -2.16 19.44 0.50
C SER A 144 -0.78 19.96 0.16
N ALA A 145 -0.26 19.54 -0.99
CA ALA A 145 0.93 20.08 -1.64
C ALA A 145 0.55 20.26 -3.10
N LEU A 146 0.66 21.48 -3.61
CA LEU A 146 0.26 21.83 -4.97
C LEU A 146 1.51 22.02 -5.81
N GLY A 147 1.49 21.55 -7.06
CA GLY A 147 2.62 21.68 -7.98
C GLY A 147 3.95 21.17 -7.41
N THR A 148 3.93 20.09 -6.63
CA THR A 148 5.13 19.50 -6.00
C THR A 148 5.69 18.39 -6.87
N ASP A 149 7.01 18.27 -6.91
CA ASP A 149 7.72 17.11 -7.45
C ASP A 149 8.30 16.22 -6.33
N GLN A 150 7.97 16.52 -5.08
CA GLN A 150 8.34 15.72 -3.91
C GLN A 150 7.16 14.90 -3.41
N ALA A 151 7.43 13.65 -3.09
CA ALA A 151 6.52 12.72 -2.46
C ALA A 151 6.23 13.15 -1.02
N GLN A 152 4.95 13.30 -0.68
CA GLN A 152 4.48 13.81 0.61
C GLN A 152 3.28 13.01 1.10
N TYR A 153 2.96 13.16 2.40
CA TYR A 153 1.73 12.66 3.01
C TYR A 153 1.52 11.13 2.92
N GLY A 154 2.63 10.38 2.82
CA GLY A 154 2.68 8.92 2.71
C GLY A 154 2.79 8.41 1.27
N VAL A 155 2.66 9.28 0.27
CA VAL A 155 3.04 8.94 -1.11
C VAL A 155 4.54 8.64 -1.13
N ASN A 156 4.92 7.56 -1.81
CA ASN A 156 6.32 7.13 -1.92
C ASN A 156 6.66 6.78 -3.38
N VAL A 157 7.95 6.85 -3.72
CA VAL A 157 8.46 6.53 -5.05
C VAL A 157 9.50 5.43 -4.97
N ILE A 158 9.36 4.42 -5.84
CA ILE A 158 10.27 3.27 -5.93
C ILE A 158 10.84 3.24 -7.34
N ALA A 159 12.17 3.27 -7.44
CA ALA A 159 12.87 3.14 -8.72
C ALA A 159 12.82 1.69 -9.22
N GLY A 160 12.90 1.48 -10.54
CA GLY A 160 12.78 0.15 -11.16
C GLY A 160 13.66 -0.92 -10.53
N LYS A 161 14.94 -0.62 -10.30
CA LYS A 161 15.89 -1.53 -9.64
C LYS A 161 15.49 -1.93 -8.20
N ASP A 162 14.81 -1.04 -7.50
CA ASP A 162 14.38 -1.19 -6.11
C ASP A 162 12.96 -1.80 -5.99
N ILE A 163 12.30 -2.09 -7.12
CA ILE A 163 11.02 -2.81 -7.12
C ILE A 163 11.21 -4.21 -6.56
N THR A 164 10.34 -4.54 -5.60
CA THR A 164 10.15 -5.87 -5.01
C THR A 164 8.66 -6.13 -4.82
N SER A 165 8.30 -7.28 -4.24
CA SER A 165 6.92 -7.51 -3.83
C SER A 165 6.62 -6.75 -2.53
N ALA A 166 5.41 -6.21 -2.41
CA ALA A 166 4.90 -5.76 -1.13
C ALA A 166 4.77 -6.95 -0.17
N GLN A 167 4.98 -6.70 1.12
CA GLN A 167 5.02 -7.75 2.14
C GLN A 167 3.85 -7.57 3.12
N LEU A 168 3.14 -8.65 3.42
CA LEU A 168 2.08 -8.67 4.43
C LEU A 168 2.66 -8.43 5.83
N ILE A 169 3.74 -9.14 6.10
CA ILE A 169 4.64 -8.97 7.24
C ILE A 169 6.06 -9.19 6.71
N PRO A 170 7.11 -8.72 7.41
CA PRO A 170 8.48 -8.89 6.97
C PRO A 170 8.78 -10.35 6.58
N GLY A 171 9.28 -10.58 5.37
CA GLY A 171 9.56 -11.92 4.84
C GLY A 171 8.39 -12.64 4.16
N ILE A 172 7.14 -12.15 4.23
CA ILE A 172 5.96 -12.78 3.61
C ILE A 172 5.44 -11.90 2.46
N PRO A 173 5.85 -12.17 1.20
CA PRO A 173 5.46 -11.34 0.07
C PRO A 173 4.03 -11.65 -0.42
N LEU A 174 3.38 -10.65 -1.01
CA LEU A 174 2.09 -10.78 -1.69
C LEU A 174 2.32 -11.02 -3.19
N GLY A 175 2.70 -12.24 -3.54
CA GLY A 175 3.16 -12.62 -4.88
C GLY A 175 4.68 -12.55 -4.99
N GLN A 176 5.29 -13.39 -5.81
CA GLN A 176 6.77 -13.48 -5.93
C GLN A 176 7.33 -12.77 -7.16
N PHE A 177 6.49 -12.38 -8.11
CA PHE A 177 6.94 -11.91 -9.42
C PHE A 177 7.92 -10.73 -9.33
N TYR A 178 7.61 -9.74 -8.50
CA TYR A 178 8.46 -8.55 -8.35
C TYR A 178 9.76 -8.84 -7.59
N ASN A 179 9.82 -9.90 -6.78
CA ASN A 179 11.08 -10.34 -6.17
C ASN A 179 12.00 -11.05 -7.16
N THR A 180 11.44 -11.74 -8.16
CA THR A 180 12.20 -12.57 -9.10
C THR A 180 12.54 -11.88 -10.43
N ASN A 181 11.93 -10.73 -10.72
CA ASN A 181 12.16 -9.97 -11.95
C ASN A 181 12.95 -8.69 -11.68
N LEU A 182 13.88 -8.37 -12.58
CA LEU A 182 14.55 -7.08 -12.62
C LEU A 182 13.84 -6.15 -13.60
N PHE A 183 13.68 -4.90 -13.18
CA PHE A 183 13.04 -3.84 -13.96
C PHE A 183 14.08 -2.77 -14.29
N GLY A 184 13.96 -2.17 -15.48
CA GLY A 184 14.86 -1.11 -15.91
C GLY A 184 14.64 0.20 -15.14
N ASP A 185 15.67 1.04 -15.08
CA ASP A 185 15.64 2.33 -14.36
C ASP A 185 14.64 3.35 -14.93
N ASN A 186 14.17 3.13 -16.16
CA ASN A 186 13.13 3.95 -16.78
C ASN A 186 11.69 3.59 -16.36
N LEU A 187 11.53 2.62 -15.45
CA LEU A 187 10.29 2.34 -14.74
C LEU A 187 10.37 2.91 -13.32
N SER A 188 9.29 3.55 -12.88
CA SER A 188 9.10 3.95 -11.48
C SER A 188 7.72 3.54 -10.99
N VAL A 189 7.60 3.35 -9.68
CA VAL A 189 6.31 3.10 -9.01
C VAL A 189 6.05 4.26 -8.07
N VAL A 190 4.90 4.91 -8.22
CA VAL A 190 4.36 5.90 -7.28
C VAL A 190 3.27 5.20 -6.46
N HIS A 191 3.55 4.96 -5.18
CA HIS A 191 2.58 4.35 -4.27
C HIS A 191 1.71 5.43 -3.61
N VAL A 192 0.39 5.33 -3.77
CA VAL A 192 -0.61 6.23 -3.18
C VAL A 192 -1.40 5.47 -2.11
N PRO A 193 -1.08 5.64 -0.81
CA PRO A 193 -1.79 4.95 0.27
C PRO A 193 -3.14 5.60 0.55
N ASN A 194 -4.06 4.90 1.21
CA ASN A 194 -5.24 5.55 1.78
C ASN A 194 -4.89 6.40 3.01
N GLY A 195 -5.84 7.25 3.44
CA GLY A 195 -5.77 7.97 4.71
C GLY A 195 -6.26 7.11 5.89
N ASP A 196 -6.03 7.58 7.11
CA ASP A 196 -6.61 6.98 8.31
C ASP A 196 -8.09 7.35 8.44
N ARG A 197 -8.99 6.48 7.98
CA ARG A 197 -10.41 6.83 7.73
C ARG A 197 -10.50 8.03 6.78
N GLY A 198 -9.88 7.86 5.62
CA GLY A 198 -9.75 8.96 4.71
C GLY A 198 -9.05 8.60 3.42
N ILE A 199 -8.67 9.65 2.72
CA ILE A 199 -8.27 9.62 1.32
C ILE A 199 -6.87 10.22 1.16
N THR A 200 -6.09 9.64 0.26
CA THR A 200 -5.00 10.35 -0.41
C THR A 200 -5.32 10.39 -1.89
N ALA A 201 -5.07 11.52 -2.54
CA ALA A 201 -5.30 11.72 -3.95
C ALA A 201 -4.13 12.43 -4.60
N ILE A 202 -3.89 12.13 -5.87
CA ILE A 202 -2.96 12.87 -6.72
C ILE A 202 -3.67 13.36 -7.98
N LYS A 203 -3.28 14.54 -8.45
CA LYS A 203 -3.65 15.11 -9.76
C LYS A 203 -2.37 15.40 -10.52
N VAL A 204 -2.21 14.77 -11.68
CA VAL A 204 -1.02 14.86 -12.52
C VAL A 204 -1.41 15.54 -13.83
N PRO A 205 -0.83 16.71 -14.15
CA PRO A 205 -0.97 17.30 -15.48
C PRO A 205 -0.40 16.36 -16.54
N LEU A 206 -1.14 16.11 -17.61
CA LEU A 206 -0.69 15.24 -18.69
C LEU A 206 0.51 15.83 -19.45
N SER A 207 0.69 17.16 -19.38
CA SER A 207 1.85 17.87 -19.92
C SER A 207 3.16 17.51 -19.23
N ASP A 208 3.11 17.04 -17.98
CA ASP A 208 4.31 16.79 -17.15
C ASP A 208 4.84 15.37 -17.33
N ILE A 209 4.14 14.53 -18.10
CA ILE A 209 4.55 13.15 -18.39
C ILE A 209 5.65 13.18 -19.47
N LYS A 210 6.90 13.00 -19.06
CA LYS A 210 8.06 13.08 -19.97
C LYS A 210 8.12 11.88 -20.92
N ASN A 211 8.71 12.11 -22.09
CA ASN A 211 8.96 11.06 -23.07
C ASN A 211 9.81 9.92 -22.48
N ASN A 212 9.55 8.69 -22.94
CA ASN A 212 10.26 7.46 -22.61
C ASN A 212 10.15 7.01 -21.13
N GLN A 213 9.29 7.66 -20.34
CA GLN A 213 8.99 7.23 -18.98
C GLN A 213 7.88 6.19 -18.93
N LYS A 214 8.04 5.23 -18.01
CA LYS A 214 7.02 4.27 -17.61
C LYS A 214 6.79 4.46 -16.11
N ILE A 215 5.55 4.75 -15.72
CA ILE A 215 5.20 5.03 -14.34
C ILE A 215 4.03 4.14 -13.96
N LEU A 216 4.16 3.41 -12.87
CA LEU A 216 3.08 2.65 -12.26
C LEU A 216 2.58 3.42 -11.05
N VAL A 217 1.34 3.86 -11.06
CA VAL A 217 0.67 4.40 -9.88
C VAL A 217 -0.06 3.24 -9.19
N SER A 218 0.38 2.88 -7.98
CA SER A 218 -0.14 1.75 -7.23
C SER A 218 -0.88 2.20 -5.98
N SER A 219 -2.04 1.61 -5.73
CA SER A 219 -2.75 1.75 -4.45
C SER A 219 -2.34 0.69 -3.41
N GLY A 220 -1.33 -0.13 -3.71
CA GLY A 220 -0.91 -1.22 -2.84
C GLY A 220 -1.94 -2.35 -2.74
N ALA A 221 -1.91 -3.07 -1.62
CA ALA A 221 -2.80 -4.20 -1.35
C ALA A 221 -4.18 -3.71 -0.89
N LEU A 222 -5.23 -3.94 -1.70
CA LEU A 222 -6.59 -3.57 -1.33
C LEU A 222 -7.29 -4.69 -0.55
N SER A 223 -7.77 -4.36 0.65
CA SER A 223 -8.44 -5.31 1.56
C SER A 223 -9.67 -4.68 2.24
N GLY A 224 -10.45 -3.89 1.51
CA GLY A 224 -11.59 -3.11 2.02
C GLY A 224 -11.57 -1.63 1.62
N CYS A 225 -10.49 -1.17 0.99
CA CYS A 225 -10.35 0.18 0.45
C CYS A 225 -11.03 0.31 -0.93
N THR A 226 -11.23 1.56 -1.35
CA THR A 226 -11.69 1.92 -2.70
C THR A 226 -10.59 2.73 -3.38
N SER A 227 -10.27 2.38 -4.62
CA SER A 227 -9.32 3.09 -5.46
C SER A 227 -9.99 3.55 -6.75
N VAL A 228 -9.68 4.77 -7.17
CA VAL A 228 -10.24 5.39 -8.38
C VAL A 228 -9.12 5.94 -9.23
N ALA A 229 -9.07 5.58 -10.51
CA ALA A 229 -8.30 6.29 -11.52
C ALA A 229 -9.26 6.99 -12.48
N ALA A 230 -9.01 8.26 -12.76
CA ALA A 230 -9.82 9.05 -13.66
C ALA A 230 -8.96 9.96 -14.54
N ARG A 231 -9.53 10.40 -15.65
CA ARG A 231 -8.85 11.32 -16.57
C ARG A 231 -9.84 12.33 -17.13
N ASP A 232 -9.45 13.60 -17.13
CA ASP A 232 -10.09 14.63 -17.94
C ASP A 232 -9.25 14.93 -19.20
N LYS A 233 -9.46 16.06 -19.86
CA LYS A 233 -8.67 16.42 -21.06
C LYS A 233 -7.19 16.68 -20.75
N ASN A 234 -6.90 17.23 -19.58
CA ASN A 234 -5.63 17.83 -19.22
C ASN A 234 -4.91 17.11 -18.08
N ASN A 235 -5.60 16.31 -17.28
CA ASN A 235 -5.07 15.72 -16.06
C ASN A 235 -5.49 14.26 -15.90
N MET A 236 -4.61 13.50 -15.24
CA MET A 236 -4.94 12.22 -14.63
C MET A 236 -5.11 12.39 -13.12
N TYR A 237 -6.01 11.61 -12.55
CA TYR A 237 -6.31 11.60 -11.13
C TYR A 237 -6.23 10.18 -10.59
N VAL A 238 -5.64 10.01 -9.41
CA VAL A 238 -5.74 8.75 -8.64
C VAL A 238 -6.16 9.08 -7.23
N PHE A 239 -7.17 8.37 -6.75
CA PHE A 239 -7.73 8.50 -5.40
C PHE A 239 -7.66 7.15 -4.72
N HIS A 240 -7.19 7.11 -3.48
CA HIS A 240 -7.23 5.92 -2.66
C HIS A 240 -7.81 6.26 -1.28
N VAL A 241 -8.96 5.64 -0.97
CA VAL A 241 -9.74 5.91 0.25
C VAL A 241 -9.99 4.63 1.03
N GLY A 242 -9.93 4.73 2.35
CA GLY A 242 -10.15 3.58 3.22
C GLY A 242 -9.86 3.88 4.68
N LYS A 243 -9.84 2.81 5.47
CA LYS A 243 -9.42 2.83 6.88
C LYS A 243 -8.56 1.62 7.18
N SER A 244 -7.82 1.68 8.28
CA SER A 244 -7.07 0.52 8.78
C SER A 244 -8.02 -0.66 9.04
N GLY A 245 -7.55 -1.88 8.76
CA GLY A 245 -8.32 -3.11 9.02
C GLY A 245 -8.68 -3.30 10.50
N ASN A 246 -7.90 -2.71 11.40
CA ASN A 246 -8.14 -2.79 12.86
C ASN A 246 -9.03 -1.64 13.38
N ASP A 247 -9.48 -0.73 12.52
CA ASP A 247 -10.35 0.37 12.92
C ASP A 247 -11.79 -0.12 13.07
N THR A 248 -12.34 -0.05 14.27
CA THR A 248 -13.71 -0.52 14.62
C THR A 248 -14.76 0.59 14.60
N SER A 249 -14.41 1.80 14.16
CA SER A 249 -15.35 2.91 14.07
C SER A 249 -16.46 2.63 13.05
N PRO A 250 -17.61 3.34 13.15
CA PRO A 250 -18.72 3.15 12.21
C PRO A 250 -18.46 3.73 10.81
N TRP A 251 -17.28 4.31 10.55
CA TRP A 251 -16.90 4.86 9.24
C TRP A 251 -16.80 3.74 8.20
N LYS A 252 -17.45 3.91 7.05
CA LYS A 252 -17.52 2.91 5.99
C LYS A 252 -16.95 3.43 4.68
N THR A 253 -16.06 2.64 4.05
CA THR A 253 -15.42 3.02 2.78
C THR A 253 -16.43 3.23 1.65
N ASN A 254 -17.46 2.38 1.54
CA ASN A 254 -18.49 2.45 0.50
C ASN A 254 -19.48 3.63 0.68
N LYS A 255 -19.48 4.26 1.86
CA LYS A 255 -20.36 5.38 2.21
C LYS A 255 -19.56 6.66 2.40
N ASP A 256 -18.91 6.78 3.55
CA ASP A 256 -18.12 7.95 3.94
C ASP A 256 -16.92 8.11 3.01
N GLY A 257 -16.24 7.00 2.67
CA GLY A 257 -15.13 7.03 1.73
C GLY A 257 -15.54 7.45 0.33
N ALA A 258 -16.65 6.93 -0.20
CA ALA A 258 -17.18 7.33 -1.51
C ALA A 258 -17.53 8.82 -1.56
N ALA A 259 -18.18 9.34 -0.51
CA ALA A 259 -18.46 10.77 -0.38
C ALA A 259 -17.16 11.61 -0.33
N MET A 260 -16.14 11.15 0.40
CA MET A 260 -14.84 11.84 0.45
C MET A 260 -14.13 11.85 -0.91
N VAL A 261 -14.19 10.76 -1.68
CA VAL A 261 -13.65 10.73 -3.05
C VAL A 261 -14.36 11.75 -3.92
N GLN A 262 -15.70 11.82 -3.87
CA GLN A 262 -16.46 12.79 -4.63
C GLN A 262 -16.06 14.23 -4.26
N GLN A 263 -16.04 14.56 -2.98
CA GLN A 263 -15.65 15.90 -2.49
C GLN A 263 -14.22 16.28 -2.91
N CYS A 264 -13.28 15.34 -2.86
CA CYS A 264 -11.91 15.57 -3.28
C CYS A 264 -11.83 15.75 -4.80
N ALA A 265 -12.56 14.95 -5.57
CA ALA A 265 -12.60 15.03 -7.02
C ALA A 265 -13.25 16.33 -7.51
N GLU A 266 -14.30 16.81 -6.86
CA GLU A 266 -14.90 18.14 -7.10
C GLU A 266 -13.85 19.25 -6.94
N LYS A 267 -13.10 19.23 -5.83
CA LYS A 267 -12.03 20.22 -5.57
C LYS A 267 -10.91 20.18 -6.60
N LEU A 268 -10.44 18.99 -6.96
CA LEU A 268 -9.29 18.83 -7.86
C LEU A 268 -9.63 19.05 -9.34
N SER A 269 -10.83 18.66 -9.77
CA SER A 269 -11.30 18.84 -11.15
C SER A 269 -11.92 20.21 -11.42
N GLY A 270 -12.39 20.91 -10.37
CA GLY A 270 -13.17 22.15 -10.48
C GLY A 270 -14.61 21.94 -10.94
N VAL A 271 -15.03 20.69 -11.21
CA VAL A 271 -16.40 20.35 -11.59
C VAL A 271 -17.24 20.26 -10.32
N ARG A 272 -18.31 21.04 -10.23
CA ARG A 272 -19.26 20.97 -9.10
C ARG A 272 -20.25 19.84 -9.31
N SER A 273 -20.51 19.09 -8.24
CA SER A 273 -21.58 18.09 -8.27
C SER A 273 -22.93 18.78 -8.30
N GLN A 274 -23.82 18.27 -9.16
CA GLN A 274 -25.23 18.64 -9.16
C GLN A 274 -25.94 17.64 -8.26
N SER A 275 -26.70 18.12 -7.28
CA SER A 275 -27.50 17.24 -6.41
C SER A 275 -28.46 16.41 -7.26
N THR A 276 -28.19 15.10 -7.38
CA THR A 276 -29.05 14.16 -8.11
C THR A 276 -29.87 13.35 -7.12
N GLY A 277 -30.88 13.97 -6.49
CA GLY A 277 -31.89 13.28 -5.68
C GLY A 277 -31.34 12.35 -4.58
N LYS A 278 -32.16 11.38 -4.14
CA LYS A 278 -31.74 10.34 -3.18
C LYS A 278 -31.05 9.19 -3.93
N SER A 279 -29.74 9.05 -3.78
CA SER A 279 -28.98 7.88 -4.22
C SER A 279 -27.93 7.49 -3.18
N SER A 280 -27.38 6.28 -3.24
CA SER A 280 -26.26 5.91 -2.37
C SER A 280 -25.02 6.75 -2.70
N GLU A 281 -24.11 6.86 -1.74
CA GLU A 281 -22.88 7.66 -1.89
C GLU A 281 -21.97 7.08 -2.98
N LEU A 282 -21.91 5.75 -3.12
CA LEU A 282 -21.18 5.11 -4.22
C LEU A 282 -21.85 5.37 -5.59
N GLN A 283 -23.18 5.39 -5.68
CA GLN A 283 -23.87 5.77 -6.92
C GLN A 283 -23.69 7.27 -7.23
N SER A 284 -23.67 8.11 -6.20
CA SER A 284 -23.41 9.56 -6.32
C SER A 284 -22.01 9.81 -6.87
N LEU A 285 -21.00 9.09 -6.35
CA LEU A 285 -19.64 9.12 -6.88
C LEU A 285 -19.60 8.71 -8.36
N VAL A 286 -20.26 7.61 -8.74
CA VAL A 286 -20.34 7.17 -10.15
C VAL A 286 -20.98 8.23 -11.04
N ASN A 287 -22.10 8.81 -10.58
CA ASN A 287 -22.81 9.85 -11.31
C ASN A 287 -21.93 11.09 -11.49
N PHE A 288 -21.20 11.49 -10.45
CA PHE A 288 -20.25 12.59 -10.53
C PHE A 288 -19.12 12.30 -11.54
N CYS A 289 -18.45 11.14 -11.40
CA CYS A 289 -17.35 10.76 -12.27
C CYS A 289 -17.75 10.69 -13.74
N SER A 290 -18.98 10.25 -14.04
CA SER A 290 -19.47 10.20 -15.43
C SER A 290 -19.63 11.57 -16.07
N LYS A 291 -19.80 12.64 -15.29
CA LYS A 291 -19.89 14.02 -15.77
C LYS A 291 -18.53 14.72 -15.75
N ALA A 292 -17.73 14.49 -14.70
CA ALA A 292 -16.49 15.22 -14.47
C ALA A 292 -15.32 14.74 -15.33
N PHE A 293 -15.33 13.46 -15.74
CA PHE A 293 -14.18 12.83 -16.38
C PHE A 293 -14.53 12.20 -17.72
N VAL A 294 -13.54 12.18 -18.62
CA VAL A 294 -13.65 11.52 -19.93
C VAL A 294 -13.74 10.02 -19.75
N GLN A 295 -12.94 9.46 -18.83
CA GLN A 295 -12.96 8.05 -18.47
C GLN A 295 -12.61 7.89 -16.99
N THR A 296 -13.27 6.97 -16.30
CA THR A 296 -13.02 6.63 -14.90
C THR A 296 -13.03 5.12 -14.70
N THR A 297 -12.20 4.65 -13.77
CA THR A 297 -12.22 3.28 -13.23
C THR A 297 -12.31 3.37 -11.72
N ILE A 298 -13.27 2.65 -11.12
CA ILE A 298 -13.48 2.56 -9.67
C ILE A 298 -13.38 1.08 -9.29
N GLN A 299 -12.39 0.75 -8.48
CA GLN A 299 -12.22 -0.55 -7.84
C GLN A 299 -12.61 -0.45 -6.37
N TYR A 300 -13.58 -1.24 -5.93
CA TYR A 300 -14.13 -1.18 -4.57
C TYR A 300 -14.40 -2.56 -3.99
N CYS A 301 -14.49 -2.62 -2.66
CA CYS A 301 -14.90 -3.81 -1.92
C CYS A 301 -16.42 -3.77 -1.73
N GLY A 302 -17.15 -4.52 -2.57
CA GLY A 302 -18.60 -4.57 -2.50
C GLY A 302 -19.12 -5.51 -1.41
N HIS A 303 -20.32 -5.20 -0.95
CA HIS A 303 -21.11 -5.92 0.05
C HIS A 303 -22.53 -6.20 -0.49
N GLY A 304 -22.69 -6.24 -1.82
CA GLY A 304 -23.97 -6.46 -2.50
C GLY A 304 -24.63 -5.18 -3.05
N GLU A 305 -23.89 -4.07 -3.13
CA GLU A 305 -24.40 -2.82 -3.70
C GLU A 305 -24.74 -2.98 -5.19
N LYS A 306 -25.92 -2.50 -5.58
CA LYS A 306 -26.35 -2.43 -6.98
C LYS A 306 -26.05 -1.04 -7.52
N VAL A 307 -24.93 -0.88 -8.21
CA VAL A 307 -24.49 0.39 -8.78
C VAL A 307 -24.55 0.34 -10.30
N LYS A 308 -25.21 1.33 -10.91
CA LYS A 308 -25.31 1.45 -12.37
C LYS A 308 -24.18 2.34 -12.88
N ALA A 309 -23.37 1.81 -13.79
CA ALA A 309 -22.24 2.51 -14.36
C ALA A 309 -22.54 3.01 -15.78
N PRO A 310 -22.41 4.32 -16.06
CA PRO A 310 -22.41 4.86 -17.42
C PRO A 310 -21.23 4.35 -18.25
N LYS A 311 -21.27 4.51 -19.58
CA LYS A 311 -20.25 3.96 -20.50
C LYS A 311 -18.81 4.39 -20.17
N ASN A 312 -18.63 5.62 -19.69
CA ASN A 312 -17.32 6.18 -19.36
C ASN A 312 -16.86 5.88 -17.92
N VAL A 313 -17.63 5.13 -17.14
CA VAL A 313 -17.26 4.71 -15.78
C VAL A 313 -17.19 3.20 -15.72
N SER A 314 -16.00 2.68 -15.47
CA SER A 314 -15.77 1.25 -15.25
C SER A 314 -15.78 0.95 -13.76
N LEU A 315 -16.71 0.09 -13.33
CA LEU A 315 -16.72 -0.48 -12.00
C LEU A 315 -16.01 -1.83 -11.97
N PHE A 316 -15.38 -2.15 -10.83
CA PHE A 316 -14.80 -3.45 -10.51
C PHE A 316 -14.96 -3.75 -9.02
N ASP A 317 -15.81 -4.73 -8.68
CA ASP A 317 -15.98 -5.21 -7.30
C ASP A 317 -15.03 -6.39 -7.05
N TYR A 318 -13.93 -6.11 -6.36
CA TYR A 318 -12.92 -7.13 -6.05
C TYR A 318 -13.29 -8.00 -4.85
N ASN A 319 -14.46 -7.79 -4.24
CA ASN A 319 -15.00 -8.63 -3.17
C ASN A 319 -16.21 -9.45 -3.64
N SER A 320 -16.48 -9.49 -4.95
CA SER A 320 -17.49 -10.36 -5.54
C SER A 320 -17.36 -11.79 -5.00
N PRO A 321 -18.45 -12.48 -4.64
CA PRO A 321 -18.36 -13.81 -4.01
C PRO A 321 -17.59 -14.82 -4.87
N GLN A 322 -16.52 -15.38 -4.31
CA GLN A 322 -15.72 -16.43 -4.95
C GLN A 322 -15.80 -17.73 -4.14
N LYS A 323 -16.01 -18.86 -4.80
CA LYS A 323 -16.08 -20.18 -4.13
C LYS A 323 -14.66 -20.62 -3.75
N LYS A 324 -14.46 -20.98 -2.47
CA LYS A 324 -13.27 -21.69 -1.95
C LYS A 324 -11.93 -20.91 -1.98
N THR A 325 -11.94 -19.58 -2.03
CA THR A 325 -10.72 -18.74 -2.02
C THR A 325 -10.71 -17.73 -0.85
N PRO A 326 -10.35 -18.16 0.37
CA PRO A 326 -10.46 -17.32 1.57
C PRO A 326 -9.40 -16.21 1.69
N PHE A 327 -8.29 -16.30 0.94
CA PHE A 327 -7.21 -15.29 1.00
C PHE A 327 -7.14 -14.59 -0.34
N ARG A 328 -7.70 -13.38 -0.38
CA ARG A 328 -7.78 -12.54 -1.57
C ARG A 328 -7.22 -11.16 -1.29
N VAL A 329 -6.72 -10.53 -2.34
CA VAL A 329 -6.24 -9.15 -2.32
C VAL A 329 -6.60 -8.47 -3.63
N GLY A 330 -7.11 -7.25 -3.55
CA GLY A 330 -7.30 -6.42 -4.72
C GLY A 330 -6.00 -5.71 -5.10
N ASN A 331 -5.75 -5.56 -6.40
CA ASN A 331 -4.67 -4.73 -6.93
C ASN A 331 -5.25 -3.70 -7.89
N HIS A 332 -4.98 -2.43 -7.62
CA HIS A 332 -5.32 -1.32 -8.51
C HIS A 332 -4.03 -0.64 -8.96
N LEU A 333 -3.71 -0.80 -10.24
CA LEU A 333 -2.44 -0.37 -10.81
C LEU A 333 -2.68 0.40 -12.10
N THR A 334 -2.34 1.68 -12.12
CA THR A 334 -2.43 2.51 -13.31
C THR A 334 -1.06 2.68 -13.93
N LEU A 335 -0.90 2.23 -15.18
CA LEU A 335 0.26 2.48 -16.00
C LEU A 335 0.09 3.79 -16.76
N ILE A 336 1.11 4.63 -16.66
CA ILE A 336 1.32 5.80 -17.51
C ILE A 336 2.58 5.53 -18.31
N SER A 337 2.47 5.52 -19.63
CA SER A 337 3.64 5.46 -20.50
C SER A 337 3.59 6.57 -21.53
N ASN A 338 4.74 7.14 -21.88
CA ASN A 338 4.85 8.06 -22.98
C ASN A 338 5.88 7.51 -23.97
N SER A 339 5.39 7.02 -25.11
CA SER A 339 6.22 6.50 -26.20
C SER A 339 6.08 7.44 -27.39
N ASN A 340 7.20 8.07 -27.78
CA ASN A 340 7.27 8.99 -28.92
C ASN A 340 6.25 10.14 -28.87
N GLY A 341 6.07 10.76 -27.68
CA GLY A 341 5.12 11.86 -27.48
C GLY A 341 3.66 11.43 -27.32
N LYS A 342 3.36 10.13 -27.47
CA LYS A 342 2.02 9.58 -27.23
C LYS A 342 1.92 9.03 -25.81
N VAL A 343 1.13 9.72 -24.99
CA VAL A 343 0.76 9.28 -23.64
C VAL A 343 -0.30 8.18 -23.74
N ASN A 344 0.00 7.01 -23.20
CA ASN A 344 -0.94 5.90 -23.01
C ASN A 344 -1.19 5.73 -21.51
N ILE A 345 -2.45 5.57 -21.13
CA ILE A 345 -2.83 5.38 -19.73
C ILE A 345 -3.80 4.23 -19.65
N SER A 346 -3.47 3.21 -18.85
CA SER A 346 -4.32 2.05 -18.64
C SER A 346 -4.30 1.63 -17.18
N THR A 347 -5.44 1.22 -16.65
CA THR A 347 -5.59 0.75 -15.27
C THR A 347 -5.95 -0.71 -15.25
N LEU A 348 -5.18 -1.51 -14.52
CA LEU A 348 -5.49 -2.88 -14.14
C LEU A 348 -6.20 -2.86 -12.79
N CYS A 349 -7.42 -3.39 -12.78
CA CYS A 349 -8.11 -3.83 -11.58
C CYS A 349 -8.03 -5.35 -11.51
N ASP A 350 -7.49 -5.88 -10.43
CA ASP A 350 -7.32 -7.31 -10.23
C ASP A 350 -7.89 -7.73 -8.88
N ASP A 351 -8.55 -8.88 -8.84
CA ASP A 351 -8.86 -9.64 -7.63
C ASP A 351 -8.04 -10.92 -7.69
N MET A 352 -7.10 -11.06 -6.75
CA MET A 352 -6.15 -12.17 -6.76
C MET A 352 -6.33 -13.05 -5.55
N SER A 353 -6.28 -14.36 -5.75
CA SER A 353 -6.05 -15.31 -4.66
C SER A 353 -4.58 -15.34 -4.25
N ILE A 354 -4.33 -15.60 -2.97
CA ILE A 354 -2.99 -15.76 -2.41
C ILE A 354 -2.81 -17.19 -1.91
N ASN A 355 -1.79 -17.87 -2.44
CA ASN A 355 -1.33 -19.13 -1.88
C ASN A 355 -0.46 -18.87 -0.64
N LYS A 356 -0.97 -19.17 0.55
CA LYS A 356 -0.26 -18.94 1.82
C LYS A 356 1.09 -19.63 1.94
N THR A 357 1.26 -20.79 1.30
CA THR A 357 2.47 -21.60 1.45
C THR A 357 3.56 -21.13 0.51
N ARG A 358 3.21 -20.89 -0.75
CA ARG A 358 4.16 -20.50 -1.82
C ARG A 358 4.30 -18.98 -1.95
N CYS A 359 3.41 -18.21 -1.32
CA CYS A 359 3.28 -16.77 -1.50
C CYS A 359 3.11 -16.37 -2.98
N SER A 360 2.55 -17.27 -3.79
CA SER A 360 2.17 -17.01 -5.18
C SER A 360 0.78 -16.42 -5.26
N THR A 361 0.52 -15.65 -6.30
CA THR A 361 -0.78 -15.05 -6.58
C THR A 361 -1.33 -15.54 -7.91
N GLU A 362 -2.64 -15.61 -8.00
CA GLU A 362 -3.36 -15.93 -9.23
C GLU A 362 -4.56 -14.99 -9.36
N SER A 363 -4.73 -14.38 -10.52
CA SER A 363 -5.88 -13.53 -10.82
C SER A 363 -7.14 -14.39 -10.94
N LEU A 364 -8.14 -14.10 -10.12
CA LEU A 364 -9.46 -14.71 -10.15
C LEU A 364 -10.35 -13.97 -11.15
N GLU A 365 -10.33 -12.64 -11.06
CA GLU A 365 -11.04 -11.75 -11.96
C GLU A 365 -10.18 -10.51 -12.20
N SER A 366 -10.24 -9.94 -13.40
CA SER A 366 -9.45 -8.77 -13.74
C SER A 366 -10.16 -7.93 -14.79
N LYS A 367 -9.96 -6.63 -14.74
CA LYS A 367 -10.42 -5.69 -15.76
C LYS A 367 -9.32 -4.71 -16.09
N VAL A 368 -9.06 -4.52 -17.38
CA VAL A 368 -8.16 -3.47 -17.87
C VAL A 368 -8.98 -2.38 -18.54
N VAL A 369 -8.75 -1.14 -18.13
CA VAL A 369 -9.47 0.03 -18.65
C VAL A 369 -8.47 1.01 -19.22
N LYS A 370 -8.62 1.37 -20.50
CA LYS A 370 -7.81 2.41 -21.15
C LYS A 370 -8.41 3.78 -20.83
N LEU A 371 -7.58 4.71 -20.36
CA LEU A 371 -7.93 6.10 -20.08
C LEU A 371 -7.34 7.07 -21.12
N ALA A 372 -6.26 6.68 -21.81
CA ALA A 372 -5.58 7.44 -22.87
C ALA A 372 -5.01 6.50 -23.93
#